data_AF-A5Z959-F1
#
_entry.id   AF-A5Z959-F1
#
_cell.length_a   1.000
_cell.length_b   1.000
_cell.length_c   1.000
_cell.angle_alpha   90.00
_cell.angle_beta   90.00
_cell.angle_gamma   90.00
#
_symmetry.space_group_name_H-M   'P 1'
#
loop_
_entity.id
_entity.type
_entity.pdbx_description
1 polymer ?
#
loop_
_entity_poly.entity_id
_entity_poly.type
_entity_poly.pdbx_seq_one_letter_code
_entity_poly.pdbx_strand_id
1 'polypeptide(L)'
;MINEYWTKKQNIQLQNDCKKYNIPLMVKKEIERVIEILDSNYGMERSKKDYGGCVYLLVSNEEKEHSKILEKYFLDEEDYEFKDILIENEEEIWISETYITSTEYSIIIIYKINK
;
A
#
# COMPACT_ATOMS: atom_id res chain seq x y z
N MET A 1 9.97 2.44 8.08
CA MET A 1 9.18 3.69 8.01
C MET A 1 8.01 3.44 7.08
N ILE A 2 6.85 3.99 7.40
CA ILE A 2 5.59 3.72 6.71
C ILE A 2 5.05 5.03 6.14
N ASN A 3 4.67 5.03 4.86
CA ASN A 3 3.80 6.05 4.29
C ASN A 3 2.42 5.45 3.98
N GLU A 4 1.38 6.26 4.10
CA GLU A 4 -0.01 5.80 4.02
C GLU A 4 -0.80 6.69 3.07
N TYR A 5 -1.59 6.09 2.18
CA TYR A 5 -2.37 6.80 1.18
C TYR A 5 -3.78 6.24 1.07
N TRP A 6 -4.76 7.13 1.02
CA TRP A 6 -6.19 6.77 0.95
C TRP A 6 -7.00 7.82 0.18
N THR A 7 -6.43 8.81 -0.49
CA THR A 7 -7.19 9.64 -1.46
C THR A 7 -6.24 10.29 -2.44
N LYS A 8 -6.74 10.68 -3.62
CA LYS A 8 -5.99 11.50 -4.60
C LYS A 8 -5.56 12.85 -4.04
N LYS A 9 -6.18 13.32 -2.94
CA LYS A 9 -5.73 14.53 -2.23
C LYS A 9 -4.28 14.41 -1.73
N GLN A 10 -3.78 13.19 -1.57
CA GLN A 10 -2.40 12.91 -1.15
C GLN A 10 -1.42 12.75 -2.32
N ASN A 11 -1.82 13.00 -3.58
CA ASN A 11 -0.94 12.79 -4.74
C ASN A 11 0.36 13.59 -4.68
N ILE A 12 0.33 14.82 -4.18
CA ILE A 12 1.56 15.63 -4.00
C ILE A 12 2.49 14.98 -2.96
N GLN A 13 1.92 14.48 -1.86
CA GLN A 13 2.68 13.78 -0.82
C GLN A 13 3.29 12.49 -1.39
N LEU A 14 2.50 11.68 -2.10
CA LEU A 14 2.98 10.47 -2.80
C LEU A 14 4.13 10.79 -3.76
N GLN A 15 4.01 11.84 -4.57
CA GLN A 15 5.09 12.26 -5.48
C GLN A 15 6.38 12.63 -4.74
N ASN A 16 6.26 13.33 -3.62
CA ASN A 16 7.41 13.73 -2.81
C ASN A 16 8.07 12.53 -2.13
N ASP A 17 7.27 11.62 -1.57
CA ASP A 17 7.77 10.40 -0.94
C ASP A 17 8.46 9.50 -1.96
N CYS A 18 7.86 9.28 -3.14
CA CYS A 18 8.48 8.47 -4.18
C CYS A 18 9.84 9.02 -4.60
N LYS A 19 9.97 10.35 -4.75
CA LYS A 19 11.27 10.98 -5.05
C LYS A 19 12.27 10.82 -3.91
N LYS A 20 11.82 11.06 -2.67
CA LYS A 20 12.68 11.01 -1.48
C LYS A 20 13.28 9.63 -1.24
N TYR A 21 12.48 8.58 -1.45
CA TYR A 21 12.87 7.20 -1.18
C TYR A 21 13.26 6.41 -2.45
N ASN A 22 13.44 7.09 -3.59
CA ASN A 22 13.76 6.49 -4.89
C ASN A 22 12.80 5.34 -5.29
N ILE A 23 11.51 5.53 -5.01
CA ILE A 23 10.48 4.52 -5.30
C ILE A 23 10.28 4.44 -6.81
N PRO A 24 10.32 3.22 -7.39
CA PRO A 24 10.14 3.04 -8.82
C PRO A 24 8.81 3.57 -9.34
N LEU A 25 8.81 4.03 -10.61
CA LEU A 25 7.61 4.58 -11.25
C LEU A 25 6.45 3.56 -11.30
N MET A 26 6.74 2.26 -11.47
CA MET A 26 5.69 1.23 -11.50
C MET A 26 4.96 1.13 -10.16
N VAL A 27 5.69 1.15 -9.06
CA VAL A 27 5.14 1.14 -7.69
C VAL A 27 4.27 2.38 -7.46
N LYS A 28 4.76 3.56 -7.86
CA LYS A 28 3.96 4.79 -7.79
C LYS A 28 2.65 4.69 -8.56
N LYS A 29 2.70 4.20 -9.81
CA LYS A 29 1.52 4.03 -10.66
C LYS A 29 0.52 3.06 -10.06
N GLU A 30 1.00 2.00 -9.41
CA GLU A 30 0.14 1.05 -8.73
C GLU A 30 -0.59 1.69 -7.55
N ILE A 31 0.12 2.47 -6.72
CA ILE A 31 -0.51 3.25 -5.64
C ILE A 31 -1.57 4.21 -6.20
N GLU A 32 -1.25 4.94 -7.27
CA GLU A 32 -2.19 5.87 -7.92
C GLU A 32 -3.43 5.14 -8.47
N ARG A 33 -3.24 3.96 -9.07
CA ARG A 33 -4.32 3.10 -9.58
C ARG A 33 -5.24 2.62 -8.46
N VAL A 34 -4.69 2.12 -7.36
CA VAL A 34 -5.48 1.64 -6.21
C VAL A 34 -6.26 2.79 -5.59
N ILE A 35 -5.62 3.95 -5.37
CA ILE A 35 -6.30 5.15 -4.86
C ILE A 35 -7.43 5.59 -5.80
N GLU A 36 -7.22 5.54 -7.11
CA GLU A 36 -8.25 5.88 -8.09
C GLU A 36 -9.46 4.95 -8.03
N ILE A 37 -9.24 3.65 -7.88
CA ILE A 37 -10.32 2.67 -7.68
C ILE A 37 -11.09 3.00 -6.40
N LEU A 38 -10.38 3.23 -5.29
CA LEU A 38 -11.03 3.51 -4.03
C LEU A 38 -11.81 4.84 -4.06
N ASP A 39 -11.25 5.91 -4.63
CA ASP A 39 -11.94 7.20 -4.74
C ASP A 39 -13.14 7.12 -5.69
N SER A 40 -13.09 6.27 -6.71
CA SER A 40 -14.21 6.06 -7.64
C SER A 40 -15.38 5.31 -6.99
N ASN A 41 -15.10 4.38 -6.06
CA ASN A 41 -16.12 3.56 -5.41
C ASN A 41 -16.63 4.18 -4.09
N TYR A 42 -15.77 4.86 -3.33
CA TYR A 42 -16.07 5.35 -1.97
C TYR A 42 -16.00 6.88 -1.84
N GLY A 43 -15.60 7.58 -2.91
CA GLY A 43 -15.53 9.05 -2.96
C GLY A 43 -14.22 9.63 -2.45
N MET A 44 -13.82 10.78 -3.02
CA MET A 44 -12.57 11.48 -2.68
C MET A 44 -12.60 12.22 -1.33
N GLU A 45 -13.78 12.38 -0.73
CA GLU A 45 -13.93 13.04 0.57
C GLU A 45 -13.72 12.08 1.76
N ARG A 46 -13.49 10.80 1.48
CA ARG A 46 -13.30 9.77 2.51
C ARG A 46 -12.11 10.06 3.43
N SER A 47 -12.34 9.87 4.71
CA SER A 47 -11.29 9.78 5.72
C SER A 47 -10.65 8.38 5.69
N LYS A 48 -9.49 8.23 6.33
CA LYS A 48 -8.85 6.91 6.46
C LYS A 48 -9.75 5.90 7.21
N LYS A 49 -10.61 6.37 8.12
CA LYS A 49 -11.49 5.51 8.94
C LYS A 49 -12.79 5.12 8.23
N ASP A 50 -13.07 5.75 7.10
CA ASP A 50 -14.28 5.46 6.32
C ASP A 50 -14.06 4.17 5.53
N TYR A 51 -15.13 3.61 4.96
CA TYR A 51 -15.04 2.41 4.13
C TYR A 51 -14.12 2.59 2.91
N GLY A 52 -13.70 1.46 2.35
CA GLY A 52 -12.92 1.39 1.12
C GLY A 52 -11.52 0.86 1.32
N GLY A 53 -10.68 1.54 2.10
CA GLY A 53 -9.34 1.05 2.35
C GLY A 53 -8.20 2.07 2.30
N CYS A 54 -6.98 1.57 2.39
CA CYS A 54 -5.78 2.37 2.21
C CYS A 54 -4.61 1.55 1.66
N VAL A 55 -3.62 2.26 1.13
CA VAL A 55 -2.33 1.71 0.70
C VAL A 55 -1.26 2.10 1.70
N TYR A 56 -0.49 1.13 2.14
CA TYR A 56 0.73 1.27 2.93
C TYR A 56 1.95 1.05 2.03
N LEU A 57 2.90 1.99 2.06
CA LEU A 57 4.19 1.86 1.40
C LEU A 57 5.28 1.73 2.48
N LEU A 58 5.92 0.57 2.54
CA LEU A 58 7.02 0.29 3.46
C LEU A 58 8.34 0.67 2.79
N VAL A 59 9.02 1.67 3.36
CA VAL A 59 10.30 2.18 2.82
C VAL A 59 11.52 1.75 3.64
N SER A 60 11.31 1.13 4.80
CA SER A 60 12.35 0.51 5.63
C SER A 60 11.75 -0.32 6.76
N ASN A 61 12.52 -1.28 7.28
CA ASN A 61 12.09 -2.20 8.36
C ASN A 61 10.81 -2.94 7.98
N GLU A 62 10.78 -3.47 6.76
CA GLU A 62 9.61 -4.00 6.08
C GLU A 62 8.90 -5.06 6.92
N GLU A 63 9.61 -6.08 7.41
CA GLU A 63 9.05 -7.15 8.24
C GLU A 63 8.36 -6.60 9.50
N LYS A 64 9.06 -5.77 10.28
CA LYS A 64 8.52 -5.20 11.53
C LYS A 64 7.31 -4.29 11.28
N GLU A 65 7.36 -3.48 10.23
CA GLU A 65 6.26 -2.55 9.92
C GLU A 65 5.06 -3.29 9.29
N HIS A 66 5.31 -4.37 8.55
CA HIS A 66 4.28 -5.26 8.01
C HIS A 66 3.51 -5.94 9.14
N SER A 67 4.18 -6.62 10.07
CA SER A 67 3.52 -7.29 11.19
C SER A 67 2.67 -6.33 12.03
N LYS A 68 3.15 -5.09 12.26
CA LYS A 68 2.36 -4.06 12.97
C LYS A 68 1.08 -3.66 12.23
N ILE A 69 1.11 -3.63 10.89
CA ILE A 69 -0.08 -3.34 10.10
C ILE A 69 -1.07 -4.49 10.26
N LEU A 70 -0.61 -5.73 10.12
CA LEU A 70 -1.46 -6.91 10.29
C LEU A 70 -2.11 -6.96 11.68
N GLU A 71 -1.31 -6.79 12.75
CA GLU A 71 -1.81 -6.71 14.13
C GLU A 71 -2.86 -5.61 14.32
N LYS A 72 -2.65 -4.43 13.73
CA LYS A 72 -3.57 -3.29 13.82
C LYS A 72 -4.94 -3.61 13.22
N TYR A 73 -5.00 -4.47 12.21
CA TYR A 73 -6.23 -4.83 11.52
C TYR A 73 -6.73 -6.23 11.85
N PHE A 74 -6.10 -6.90 12.83
CA PHE A 74 -6.43 -8.27 13.25
C PHE A 74 -6.36 -9.26 12.08
N LEU A 75 -5.30 -9.15 11.27
CA LEU A 75 -4.99 -10.04 10.14
C LEU A 75 -3.77 -10.90 10.47
N ASP A 76 -3.70 -12.07 9.86
CA ASP A 76 -2.55 -12.96 9.85
C ASP A 76 -1.77 -12.84 8.51
N GLU A 77 -0.52 -13.30 8.49
CA GLU A 77 0.34 -13.20 7.29
C GLU A 77 -0.23 -13.94 6.07
N GLU A 78 -1.01 -14.99 6.29
CA GLU A 78 -1.63 -15.81 5.26
C GLU A 78 -2.98 -15.27 4.77
N ASP A 79 -3.52 -14.21 5.39
CA ASP A 79 -4.84 -13.64 5.07
C ASP A 79 -4.84 -12.75 3.82
N TYR A 80 -3.76 -12.74 3.02
CA TYR A 80 -3.76 -11.96 1.79
C TYR A 80 -4.72 -12.60 0.77
N GLU A 81 -5.63 -11.78 0.24
CA GLU A 81 -6.54 -12.17 -0.83
C GLU A 81 -5.82 -12.21 -2.19
N PHE A 82 -4.80 -11.36 -2.35
CA PHE A 82 -4.03 -11.29 -3.57
C PHE A 82 -2.60 -10.82 -3.29
N LYS A 83 -1.64 -11.39 -4.00
CA LYS A 83 -0.23 -11.02 -3.96
C LYS A 83 0.30 -10.85 -5.38
N ASP A 84 0.95 -9.73 -5.63
CA ASP A 84 1.49 -9.38 -6.93
C ASP A 84 2.96 -8.97 -6.85
N ILE A 85 3.70 -9.22 -7.93
CA ILE A 85 5.07 -8.78 -8.12
C ILE A 85 5.05 -7.59 -9.08
N LEU A 86 5.23 -6.39 -8.55
CA LEU A 86 5.19 -5.15 -9.32
C LEU A 86 6.47 -4.96 -10.16
N ILE A 87 7.61 -5.36 -9.59
CA ILE A 87 8.94 -5.30 -10.20
C ILE A 87 9.73 -6.50 -9.70
N GLU A 88 10.44 -7.16 -10.60
CA GLU A 88 11.48 -8.11 -10.26
C GLU A 88 12.72 -7.84 -11.12
N ASN A 89 13.84 -7.55 -10.47
CA ASN A 89 15.14 -7.46 -11.12
C ASN A 89 16.20 -8.20 -10.29
N GLU A 90 17.49 -7.99 -10.61
CA GLU A 90 18.61 -8.65 -9.96
C GLU A 90 18.88 -8.14 -8.54
N GLU A 91 18.52 -6.90 -8.22
CA GLU A 91 18.78 -6.23 -6.93
C GLU A 91 17.57 -6.29 -5.99
N GLU A 92 16.37 -6.16 -6.54
CA GLU A 92 15.16 -5.99 -5.74
C GLU A 92 13.90 -6.59 -6.38
N ILE A 93 12.96 -6.96 -5.50
CA ILE A 93 11.59 -7.33 -5.82
C ILE A 93 10.65 -6.37 -5.08
N TRP A 94 9.71 -5.75 -5.81
CA TRP A 94 8.62 -5.01 -5.20
C TRP A 94 7.35 -5.84 -5.22
N ILE A 95 6.74 -6.01 -4.05
CA ILE A 95 5.56 -6.84 -3.83
C ILE A 95 4.40 -5.96 -3.39
N SER A 96 3.21 -6.28 -3.86
CA SER A 96 1.95 -5.75 -3.36
C SER A 96 1.11 -6.89 -2.80
N GLU A 97 0.71 -6.80 -1.54
CA GLU A 97 -0.23 -7.71 -0.90
C GLU A 97 -1.53 -6.97 -0.61
N THR A 98 -2.65 -7.60 -0.95
CA THR A 98 -4.00 -7.07 -0.69
C THR A 98 -4.67 -7.94 0.35
N TYR A 99 -5.09 -7.33 1.44
CA TYR A 99 -5.88 -7.94 2.50
C TYR A 99 -7.26 -7.28 2.52
N ILE A 100 -8.29 -8.03 2.86
CA ILE A 100 -9.64 -7.50 3.04
C ILE A 100 -10.09 -7.85 4.46
N THR A 101 -10.39 -6.84 5.28
CA THR A 101 -10.91 -7.09 6.63
C THR A 101 -12.35 -7.58 6.59
N SER A 102 -12.84 -8.09 7.72
CA SER A 102 -14.26 -8.46 7.90
C SER A 102 -15.26 -7.32 7.67
N THR A 103 -14.82 -6.07 7.63
CA THR A 103 -15.64 -4.89 7.32
C THR A 103 -15.51 -4.44 5.87
N GLU A 104 -15.02 -5.31 4.99
CA GLU A 104 -14.72 -5.02 3.57
C GLU A 104 -13.73 -3.85 3.38
N TYR A 105 -12.89 -3.58 4.39
CA TYR A 105 -11.88 -2.53 4.30
C TYR A 105 -10.62 -3.11 3.65
N SER A 106 -10.25 -2.60 2.48
CA SER A 106 -9.11 -3.12 1.71
C SER A 106 -7.79 -2.51 2.21
N ILE A 107 -6.82 -3.35 2.56
CA ILE A 107 -5.49 -2.94 2.99
C ILE A 107 -4.49 -3.45 1.97
N ILE A 108 -3.86 -2.52 1.26
CA ILE A 108 -2.83 -2.86 0.29
C ILE A 108 -1.48 -2.53 0.93
N ILE A 109 -0.61 -3.50 1.10
CA ILE A 109 0.74 -3.31 1.64
C ILE A 109 1.74 -3.51 0.51
N ILE A 110 2.51 -2.47 0.20
CA ILE A 110 3.54 -2.50 -0.82
C ILE A 110 4.90 -2.34 -0.16
N TYR A 111 5.80 -3.27 -0.45
CA TYR A 111 7.12 -3.32 0.16
C TYR A 111 8.17 -3.92 -0.79
N LYS A 112 9.42 -3.72 -0.43
CA LYS A 112 10.57 -4.23 -1.17
C LYS A 112 11.21 -5.42 -0.44
N ILE A 113 11.67 -6.40 -1.22
CA ILE A 113 12.61 -7.43 -0.81
C ILE A 113 13.91 -7.20 -1.58
N ASN A 114 15.04 -7.11 -0.88
CA ASN A 114 16.36 -7.09 -1.51
C ASN A 114 16.82 -8.54 -1.76
N LYS A 115 17.39 -8.82 -2.93
CA LYS A 115 17.98 -10.12 -3.25
C LYS A 115 19.41 -10.25 -2.73
#